data_AF-A0A2D6M6P0-F1
#
_entry.id   AF-A0A2D6M6P0-F1
#
_cell.length_a   1.000
_cell.length_b   1.000
_cell.length_c   1.000
_cell.angle_alpha   90.00
_cell.angle_beta   90.00
_cell.angle_gamma   90.00
#
_symmetry.space_group_name_H-M   'P 1'
#
loop_
_entity.id
_entity.type
_entity.pdbx_description
1 polymer ?
#
loop_
_entity_poly.entity_id
_entity_poly.type
_entity_poly.pdbx_seq_one_letter_code
_entity_poly.pdbx_strand_id
1 'polypeptide(L)' 'MTKSSSHPFTRWLLEQEHRNDPVGDLARDAKLDKDWPSCPGSLDLFRGHLIRRGGGSEVRHALGSAWTEFLLGSV' A
#
# COMPACT_ATOMS: atom_id res chain seq x y z
N MET A 1 6.08 -21.22 9.06
CA MET A 1 5.24 -20.38 8.19
C MET A 1 6.14 -19.61 7.24
N THR A 2 6.16 -20.00 5.97
CA THR A 2 6.95 -19.32 4.93
C THR A 2 6.37 -17.93 4.71
N LYS A 3 7.09 -16.87 5.09
CA LYS A 3 6.74 -15.48 4.73
C LYS A 3 6.75 -15.39 3.20
N SER A 4 5.57 -15.33 2.60
CA SER A 4 5.42 -15.01 1.17
C SER A 4 6.22 -13.75 0.86
N SER A 5 6.98 -13.77 -0.22
CA SER A 5 7.84 -12.70 -0.68
C SER A 5 7.01 -11.42 -0.87
N SER A 6 6.93 -10.58 0.16
CA SER A 6 6.11 -9.37 0.13
C SER A 6 6.58 -8.46 -1.01
N HIS A 7 5.64 -8.01 -1.83
CA HIS A 7 5.87 -7.03 -2.89
C HIS A 7 6.78 -5.89 -2.38
N PRO A 8 7.79 -5.43 -3.15
CA PRO A 8 8.67 -4.33 -2.76
C PRO A 8 7.91 -3.08 -2.30
N PHE A 9 6.91 -2.64 -3.08
CA PHE A 9 5.96 -1.60 -2.65
C PHE A 9 5.33 -1.86 -1.29
N THR A 10 4.79 -3.06 -1.03
CA THR A 10 4.19 -3.36 0.28
C THR A 10 5.21 -3.24 1.41
N ARG A 11 6.46 -3.69 1.20
CA ARG A 11 7.52 -3.52 2.20
C ARG A 11 7.81 -2.04 2.45
N TRP A 12 8.02 -1.28 1.37
CA TRP A 12 8.25 0.16 1.44
C TRP A 12 7.09 0.91 2.11
N LEU A 13 5.85 0.56 1.77
CA LEU A 13 4.64 1.19 2.31
C LEU A 13 4.54 0.98 3.82
N LEU A 14 4.82 -0.23 4.30
CA LEU A 14 4.74 -0.53 5.74
C LEU A 14 5.78 0.25 6.56
N GLU A 15 6.89 0.69 5.97
CA GLU A 15 7.88 1.55 6.61
C GLU A 15 7.37 3.01 6.77
N GLN A 16 6.29 3.38 6.07
CA GLN A 16 5.72 4.73 6.09
C GLN A 16 4.73 4.96 7.25
N GLU A 17 4.50 3.98 8.13
CA GLU A 17 3.41 3.99 9.13
C GLU A 17 3.44 5.17 10.14
N HIS A 18 4.61 5.79 10.31
CA HIS A 18 4.81 6.90 11.25
C HIS A 18 4.58 8.29 10.63
N ARG A 19 4.26 8.37 9.33
CA ARG A 19 3.92 9.65 8.70
C ARG A 19 2.56 10.15 9.17
N ASN A 20 2.47 11.46 9.39
CA ASN A 20 1.22 12.15 9.68
C ASN A 20 0.62 12.75 8.40
N ASP A 21 0.45 11.90 7.39
CA ASP A 21 -0.13 12.21 6.09
C ASP A 21 -0.96 11.03 5.58
N PRO A 22 -1.70 11.18 4.47
CA PRO A 22 -2.54 10.09 3.94
C PRO A 22 -1.75 8.82 3.56
N VAL A 23 -0.45 8.92 3.26
CA VAL A 23 0.39 7.74 2.99
C VAL A 23 0.67 6.97 4.28
N GLY A 24 0.92 7.67 5.39
CA GLY A 24 1.04 7.07 6.71
C GLY A 24 -0.26 6.45 7.22
N ASP A 25 -1.41 7.07 6.95
CA ASP A 25 -2.73 6.47 7.22
C ASP A 25 -2.90 5.16 6.44
N LEU A 26 -2.64 5.18 5.13
CA LEU A 26 -2.71 3.99 4.29
C LEU A 26 -1.76 2.88 4.74
N ALA A 27 -0.56 3.22 5.19
CA ALA A 27 0.43 2.28 5.70
C ALA A 27 -0.06 1.57 6.97
N ARG A 28 -0.68 2.31 7.90
CA ARG A 28 -1.30 1.73 9.10
C ARG A 28 -2.47 0.81 8.75
N ASP A 29 -3.32 1.22 7.83
CA ASP A 29 -4.44 0.40 7.35
C ASP A 29 -3.95 -0.90 6.70
N ALA A 30 -2.95 -0.81 5.83
CA ALA A 30 -2.32 -1.95 5.17
C ALA A 30 -1.69 -2.93 6.16
N LYS A 31 -1.07 -2.43 7.24
CA LYS A 31 -0.47 -3.26 8.30
C LYS A 31 -1.51 -4.03 9.11
N LEU A 32 -2.70 -3.46 9.29
CA LEU A 32 -3.81 -4.08 10.01
C LEU A 32 -4.64 -5.01 9.11
N ASP A 33 -4.57 -4.84 7.79
CA ASP A 33 -5.29 -5.65 6.83
C ASP A 33 -4.59 -7.00 6.56
N LYS A 34 -5.13 -8.07 7.16
CA LYS A 34 -4.61 -9.44 6.99
C LYS A 34 -4.73 -9.95 5.55
N ASP A 35 -5.63 -9.38 4.77
CA ASP A 35 -5.88 -9.73 3.37
C ASP A 35 -5.15 -8.76 2.41
N TRP A 36 -4.21 -7.95 2.94
CA TRP A 36 -3.46 -7.02 2.12
C TRP A 36 -2.71 -7.73 0.99
N PRO A 37 -2.76 -7.21 -0.25
CA PRO A 37 -2.10 -7.86 -1.38
C PRO A 37 -0.58 -7.99 -1.17
N SER A 38 -0.10 -9.24 -1.16
CA SER A 38 1.34 -9.56 -1.03
C SER A 38 1.98 -9.99 -2.35
N CYS A 39 1.19 -10.28 -3.38
CA CYS A 39 1.69 -10.79 -4.66
C CYS A 39 2.37 -9.69 -5.50
N PRO A 40 3.40 -10.03 -6.30
CA PRO A 40 3.95 -9.14 -7.32
C PRO A 40 2.85 -8.75 -8.29
N GLY A 41 2.49 -7.48 -8.36
CA GLY A 41 1.48 -7.02 -9.27
C GLY A 41 1.32 -5.52 -9.28
N SER A 42 0.62 -5.04 -10.31
CA SER A 42 0.46 -3.63 -10.61
C SER A 42 -0.33 -2.89 -9.53
N LEU A 43 -0.18 -1.56 -9.52
CA LEU A 43 -1.01 -0.61 -8.76
C LEU A 43 -2.51 -0.94 -8.78
N ASP A 44 -3.01 -1.51 -9.89
CA ASP A 44 -4.40 -1.90 -10.05
C ASP A 44 -4.87 -2.99 -9.07
N LEU A 45 -3.99 -3.90 -8.64
CA LEU A 45 -4.35 -4.90 -7.63
C LEU A 45 -4.63 -4.25 -6.27
N PHE A 46 -3.76 -3.33 -5.85
CA PHE A 46 -3.96 -2.55 -4.63
C PHE A 46 -5.21 -1.69 -4.74
N ARG A 47 -5.42 -1.04 -5.88
CA ARG A 47 -6.62 -0.23 -6.13
C ARG A 47 -7.89 -1.07 -6.07
N GLY A 48 -7.91 -2.23 -6.73
CA GLY A 48 -9.04 -3.14 -6.72
C GLY A 48 -9.34 -3.69 -5.32
N HIS A 49 -8.31 -3.97 -4.53
CA HIS A 49 -8.44 -4.36 -3.13
C HIS A 49 -9.12 -3.27 -2.30
N LEU A 50 -8.63 -2.04 -2.36
CA LEU A 50 -9.20 -0.91 -1.63
C LEU A 50 -10.65 -0.66 -2.02
N ILE A 51 -11.00 -0.75 -3.30
CA ILE A 51 -12.38 -0.61 -3.77
C ILE A 51 -13.28 -1.68 -3.15
N ARG A 52 -12.84 -2.95 -3.12
CA ARG A 52 -13.62 -4.04 -2.48
C ARG A 52 -13.82 -3.84 -0.99
N ARG A 53 -12.89 -3.17 -0.31
CA ARG A 53 -12.97 -2.82 1.11
C ARG A 53 -13.78 -1.55 1.39
N GLY A 54 -14.39 -0.94 0.38
CA GLY A 54 -15.18 0.29 0.52
C GLY A 54 -14.35 1.58 0.54
N GLY A 55 -13.07 1.50 0.16
CA GLY A 55 -12.16 2.64 0.14
C GLY A 55 -12.62 3.77 -0.79
N GLY A 56 -12.74 4.97 -0.23
CA GLY A 56 -13.13 6.20 -0.93
C GLY A 56 -12.05 6.76 -1.87
N SER A 57 -12.32 7.92 -2.45
CA SER A 57 -11.36 8.63 -3.33
C SER A 57 -10.06 8.99 -2.63
N GLU A 58 -10.12 9.35 -1.34
CA GLU A 58 -8.97 9.77 -0.56
C GLU A 58 -7.93 8.65 -0.40
N VAL A 59 -8.36 7.45 -0.01
CA VAL A 59 -7.48 6.28 0.13
C VAL A 59 -6.88 5.89 -1.23
N ARG A 60 -7.63 6.08 -2.33
CA ARG A 60 -7.11 5.84 -3.68
C ARG A 60 -6.09 6.88 -4.12
N HIS A 61 -6.25 8.14 -3.73
CA HIS A 61 -5.24 9.18 -3.93
C HIS A 61 -3.99 8.89 -3.11
N ALA A 62 -4.14 8.53 -1.84
CA ALA A 62 -3.02 8.11 -0.98
C ALA A 62 -2.24 6.95 -1.60
N LEU A 63 -2.93 5.94 -2.15
CA LEU A 63 -2.29 4.83 -2.85
C LEU A 63 -1.51 5.30 -4.11
N GLY A 64 -2.07 6.24 -4.88
CA GLY A 64 -1.39 6.83 -6.03
C GLY A 64 -0.12 7.58 -5.64
N SER A 65 -0.22 8.47 -4.64
CA SER A 65 0.93 9.20 -4.09
C SER A 65 2.01 8.27 -3.57
N ALA A 66 1.62 7.28 -2.75
CA ALA A 66 2.52 6.26 -2.23
C ALA A 66 3.25 5.51 -3.35
N TRP A 67 2.55 5.13 -4.41
CA TRP A 67 3.14 4.41 -5.53
C TRP A 67 4.13 5.26 -6.32
N THR A 68 3.80 6.54 -6.56
CA THR A 68 4.73 7.49 -7.21
C THR A 68 5.98 7.69 -6.37
N GLU A 69 5.85 7.93 -5.06
CA GLU A 69 6.98 8.09 -4.14
C GLU A 69 7.86 6.84 -4.10
N PHE A 70 7.26 5.65 -4.05
CA PHE A 70 7.97 4.39 -4.11
C PHE A 70 8.83 4.28 -5.38
N LEU A 71 8.29 4.62 -6.55
CA LEU A 71 9.03 4.57 -7.82
C LEU A 71 10.15 5.62 -7.88
N LEU A 72 9.95 6.81 -7.30
CA LEU A 72 10.94 7.88 -7.27
C LEU A 72 12.06 7.67 -6.25
N GLY A 73 11.78 6.96 -5.15
CA GLY A 73 12.75 6.64 -4.11
C GLY A 73 13.50 5.31 -4.31
N SER A 74 13.13 4.54 -5.34
CA SER A 74 13.75 3.23 -5.65
C SER A 74 14.84 3.31 -6.74
N VAL A 75 15.31 4.51 -7.10
CA VAL A 75 16.44 4.76 -8.02
C VAL A 75 17.76 4.92 -7.28
#